data_AF-M4ST83-F1
#
_entry.id   AF-M4ST83-F1
#
_cell.length_a   1.000
_cell.length_b   1.000
_cell.length_c   1.000
_cell.angle_alpha   90.00
_cell.angle_beta   90.00
_cell.angle_gamma   90.00
#
_symmetry.space_group_name_H-M   'P 1'
#
loop_
_entity.id
_entity.type
_entity.pdbx_description
1 polymer ?
#
loop_
_entity_poly.entity_id
_entity_poly.type
_entity_poly.pdbx_seq_one_letter_code
_entity_poly.pdbx_strand_id
1 'polypeptide(L)'
;AQNSKDGQGLSANKRGDFSDTARQALEEQAQAVLQLATELRAELLKAKADTAQKLLRQAVGPAAGEQTKVTTTTVASRAAACGKSGSGAAKGEIAGESIAADFLCICGKDTDKNQAAVCGTVSLSANEITWSNVANAAAQWKELHDACKKHSKLRVTTSADLRAAVNAVLQAAASGSGTNKAKTYMLGAAIGTGNSGCDGIAGNNGGCCVYYGEQKGDQLAINWAQKMLDAADSMEKAQEAAKKAFRLAENIQKLNKTMSTIALMAAAAPKQAANVAGGTALPQNADQCEELTKSAECRKKSPICKWQGTDDKDGPHCKSNETAEEQQDTQAGTGGTK
;
A
#
# COMPACT_ATOMS: atom_id res chain seq x y z
N ALA A 1 54.47 -53.97 32.55
CA ALA A 1 55.14 -53.42 31.35
C ALA A 1 54.16 -52.44 30.72
N GLN A 2 54.34 -51.14 30.98
CA GLN A 2 55.02 -50.16 30.12
C GLN A 2 54.18 -49.71 28.90
N ASN A 3 53.84 -48.41 28.94
CA ASN A 3 53.81 -47.42 27.84
C ASN A 3 52.77 -47.57 26.71
N SER A 4 52.26 -46.53 26.07
CA SER A 4 52.32 -45.06 26.23
C SER A 4 51.46 -44.49 25.08
N LYS A 5 50.70 -43.40 25.35
CA LYS A 5 50.40 -42.27 24.43
C LYS A 5 49.80 -42.53 23.03
N ASP A 6 48.62 -41.98 22.77
CA ASP A 6 48.46 -40.63 22.20
C ASP A 6 47.01 -40.36 21.78
N GLY A 7 46.43 -39.31 22.36
CA GLY A 7 45.20 -38.71 21.87
C GLY A 7 45.53 -37.75 20.74
N GLN A 8 44.86 -37.90 19.60
CA GLN A 8 44.76 -36.87 18.58
C GLN A 8 43.30 -36.58 18.32
N GLY A 9 42.83 -35.46 18.90
CA GLY A 9 41.57 -34.85 18.55
C GLY A 9 41.61 -34.36 17.10
N LEU A 10 40.52 -34.63 16.38
CA LEU A 10 40.25 -34.00 15.10
C LEU A 10 40.20 -32.48 15.30
N SER A 11 41.23 -31.77 14.85
CA SER A 11 41.19 -30.31 14.75
C SER A 11 40.22 -29.93 13.61
N ALA A 12 39.09 -29.34 13.99
CA ALA A 12 38.17 -28.71 13.08
C ALA A 12 38.90 -27.66 12.22
N ASN A 13 38.74 -27.79 10.90
CA ASN A 13 39.18 -26.81 9.91
C ASN A 13 38.68 -25.41 10.31
N LYS A 14 39.59 -24.51 10.71
CA LYS A 14 39.30 -23.09 10.97
C LYS A 14 38.87 -22.43 9.66
N ARG A 15 37.56 -22.19 9.52
CA ARG A 15 37.00 -21.17 8.60
C ARG A 15 37.78 -19.88 8.81
N GLY A 16 38.23 -19.25 7.72
CA GLY A 16 38.92 -17.96 7.78
C GLY A 16 38.09 -16.95 8.56
N ASP A 17 38.73 -16.23 9.49
CA ASP A 17 38.08 -15.22 10.31
C ASP A 17 37.55 -14.11 9.40
N PHE A 18 36.25 -14.14 9.20
CA PHE A 18 35.47 -13.03 8.68
C PHE A 18 35.59 -11.88 9.70
N SER A 19 36.06 -10.69 9.30
CA SER A 19 36.31 -9.61 10.27
C SER A 19 35.04 -9.26 11.05
N ASP A 20 35.17 -9.00 12.35
CA ASP A 20 34.03 -8.68 13.23
C ASP A 20 33.23 -7.46 12.71
N THR A 21 33.92 -6.48 12.11
CA THR A 21 33.29 -5.33 11.43
C THR A 21 32.43 -5.74 10.24
N ALA A 22 32.87 -6.68 9.41
CA ALA A 22 32.07 -7.16 8.29
C ALA A 22 30.88 -7.99 8.78
N ARG A 23 31.05 -8.76 9.87
CA ARG A 23 29.95 -9.51 10.50
C ARG A 23 28.88 -8.55 11.05
N GLN A 24 29.29 -7.52 11.80
CA GLN A 24 28.38 -6.50 12.33
C GLN A 24 27.64 -5.74 11.22
N ALA A 25 28.35 -5.32 10.16
CA ALA A 25 27.73 -4.65 9.02
C ALA A 25 26.70 -5.53 8.28
N LEU A 26 26.96 -6.84 8.17
CA LEU A 26 26.00 -7.79 7.60
C LEU A 26 24.78 -8.01 8.51
N GLU A 27 24.97 -8.06 9.83
CA GLU A 27 23.87 -8.19 10.80
C GLU A 27 22.95 -6.96 10.76
N GLU A 28 23.51 -5.75 10.73
CA GLU A 28 22.74 -4.50 10.60
C GLU A 28 21.94 -4.46 9.28
N GLN A 29 22.57 -4.82 8.15
CA GLN A 29 21.89 -4.91 6.86
C GLN A 29 20.78 -5.97 6.86
N ALA A 30 21.01 -7.13 7.48
CA ALA A 30 20.01 -8.19 7.59
C ALA A 30 18.78 -7.75 8.42
N GLN A 31 19.00 -7.02 9.52
CA GLN A 31 17.91 -6.44 10.31
C GLN A 31 17.11 -5.41 9.51
N ALA A 32 17.79 -4.53 8.76
CA ALA A 32 17.13 -3.56 7.90
C ALA A 32 16.28 -4.25 6.81
N VAL A 33 16.78 -5.33 6.21
CA VAL A 33 16.03 -6.13 5.23
C VAL A 33 14.78 -6.75 5.86
N LEU A 34 14.87 -7.28 7.08
CA LEU A 34 13.71 -7.85 7.79
C LEU A 34 12.62 -6.81 8.08
N GLN A 35 13.01 -5.59 8.48
CA GLN A 35 12.07 -4.49 8.71
C GLN A 35 11.37 -4.09 7.40
N LEU A 36 12.14 -3.84 6.34
CA LEU A 36 11.59 -3.49 5.03
C LEU A 36 10.70 -4.60 4.45
N ALA A 37 11.06 -5.87 4.67
CA ALA A 37 10.23 -7.00 4.23
C ALA A 37 8.90 -7.07 4.99
N THR A 38 8.87 -6.67 6.26
CA THR A 38 7.63 -6.58 7.05
C THR A 38 6.74 -5.45 6.54
N GLU A 39 7.32 -4.27 6.30
CA GLU A 39 6.60 -3.15 5.69
C GLU A 39 6.07 -3.50 4.29
N LEU A 40 6.90 -4.17 3.47
CA LEU A 40 6.52 -4.61 2.13
C LEU A 40 5.28 -5.51 2.19
N ARG A 41 5.26 -6.50 3.09
CA ARG A 41 4.09 -7.37 3.28
C ARG A 41 2.84 -6.57 3.65
N ALA A 42 2.96 -5.60 4.56
CA ALA A 42 1.85 -4.75 4.96
C ALA A 42 1.31 -3.90 3.80
N GLU A 43 2.19 -3.31 2.98
CA GLU A 43 1.79 -2.53 1.81
C GLU A 43 1.19 -3.40 0.69
N LEU A 44 1.71 -4.62 0.48
CA LEU A 44 1.12 -5.57 -0.46
C LEU A 44 -0.30 -5.99 -0.08
N LEU A 45 -0.60 -6.11 1.22
CA LEU A 45 -1.97 -6.38 1.67
C LEU A 45 -2.92 -5.20 1.37
N LYS A 46 -2.47 -3.96 1.60
CA LYS A 46 -3.24 -2.76 1.26
C LYS A 46 -3.44 -2.61 -0.26
N ALA A 47 -2.47 -3.03 -1.06
CA ALA A 47 -2.50 -2.95 -2.52
C ALA A 47 -3.56 -3.84 -3.20
N LYS A 48 -4.14 -4.83 -2.51
CA LYS A 48 -5.14 -5.75 -3.09
C LYS A 48 -6.46 -5.09 -3.47
N ALA A 49 -6.74 -3.88 -2.95
CA ALA A 49 -7.98 -3.15 -3.18
C ALA A 49 -9.27 -3.91 -2.78
N ASP A 50 -9.18 -4.86 -1.83
CA ASP A 50 -10.32 -5.67 -1.36
C ASP A 50 -11.47 -4.79 -0.83
N THR A 51 -11.14 -3.71 -0.13
CA THR A 51 -12.11 -2.73 0.36
C THR A 51 -12.88 -2.07 -0.78
N ALA A 52 -12.20 -1.65 -1.85
CA ALA A 52 -12.85 -1.08 -3.03
C ALA A 52 -13.79 -2.10 -3.69
N GLN A 53 -13.34 -3.34 -3.85
CA GLN A 53 -14.18 -4.41 -4.41
C GLN A 53 -15.44 -4.66 -3.56
N LYS A 54 -15.29 -4.69 -2.24
CA LYS A 54 -16.42 -4.86 -1.31
C LYS A 54 -17.42 -3.71 -1.43
N LEU A 55 -16.94 -2.46 -1.45
CA LEU A 55 -17.78 -1.27 -1.58
C LEU A 55 -18.53 -1.25 -2.92
N LEU A 56 -17.86 -1.61 -4.02
CA LEU A 56 -18.50 -1.71 -5.34
C LEU A 56 -19.57 -2.81 -5.38
N ARG A 57 -19.32 -3.97 -4.79
CA ARG A 57 -20.34 -5.03 -4.68
C ARG A 57 -21.55 -4.56 -3.88
N GLN A 58 -21.32 -3.89 -2.76
CA GLN A 58 -22.41 -3.29 -1.98
C GLN A 58 -23.18 -2.20 -2.74
N ALA A 59 -22.49 -1.39 -3.55
CA ALA A 59 -23.13 -0.37 -4.37
C ALA A 59 -24.02 -1.00 -5.45
N VAL A 60 -23.56 -2.08 -6.10
CA VAL A 60 -24.33 -2.80 -7.11
C VAL A 60 -25.57 -3.47 -6.50
N GLY A 61 -25.45 -4.08 -5.33
CA GLY A 61 -26.50 -4.89 -4.71
C GLY A 61 -26.17 -6.39 -4.77
N PRO A 62 -27.14 -7.29 -4.56
CA PRO A 62 -26.87 -8.73 -4.54
C PRO A 62 -26.35 -9.23 -5.89
N ALA A 63 -25.55 -10.30 -5.83
CA ALA A 63 -25.08 -10.98 -7.03
C ALA A 63 -26.26 -11.51 -7.85
N ALA A 64 -26.28 -11.20 -9.14
CA ALA A 64 -27.33 -11.62 -10.05
C ALA A 64 -27.40 -13.15 -10.17
N GLY A 65 -28.58 -13.74 -9.88
CA GLY A 65 -28.83 -15.17 -9.99
C GLY A 65 -28.65 -15.96 -8.70
N GLU A 66 -28.21 -15.34 -7.62
CA GLU A 66 -28.46 -15.86 -6.28
C GLU A 66 -29.92 -15.58 -5.89
N GLN A 67 -30.53 -16.45 -5.08
CA GLN A 67 -31.88 -16.23 -4.50
C GLN A 67 -31.86 -15.13 -3.42
N THR A 68 -30.84 -14.28 -3.42
CA THR A 68 -30.64 -13.20 -2.48
C THR A 68 -31.58 -12.06 -2.83
N LYS A 69 -32.34 -11.57 -1.84
CA LYS A 69 -33.27 -10.46 -2.03
C LYS A 69 -32.51 -9.19 -2.44
N VAL A 70 -33.11 -8.40 -3.35
CA VAL A 70 -32.58 -7.09 -3.79
C VAL A 70 -32.57 -6.06 -2.66
N THR A 71 -33.51 -6.18 -1.73
CA THR A 71 -33.56 -5.42 -0.48
C THR A 71 -34.16 -6.27 0.64
N THR A 72 -33.79 -5.96 1.88
CA THR A 72 -34.44 -6.51 3.09
C THR A 72 -35.56 -5.62 3.61
N THR A 73 -35.67 -4.40 3.07
CA THR A 73 -36.69 -3.42 3.44
C THR A 73 -38.06 -3.90 2.96
N THR A 74 -39.04 -3.92 3.87
CA THR A 74 -40.42 -4.29 3.54
C THR A 74 -41.15 -3.02 3.09
N VAL A 75 -41.74 -3.06 1.90
CA VAL A 75 -42.35 -1.89 1.26
C VAL A 75 -43.80 -2.20 0.89
N ALA A 76 -44.72 -1.27 1.15
CA ALA A 76 -46.14 -1.53 0.93
C ALA A 76 -46.56 -1.49 -0.56
N SER A 77 -45.84 -0.73 -1.38
CA SER A 77 -46.14 -0.52 -2.80
C SER A 77 -44.93 0.00 -3.55
N ARG A 78 -45.00 0.07 -4.88
CA ARG A 78 -43.96 0.70 -5.71
C ARG A 78 -43.70 2.15 -5.31
N ALA A 79 -44.75 2.94 -5.10
CA ALA A 79 -44.61 4.34 -4.72
C ALA A 79 -43.96 4.49 -3.32
N ALA A 80 -44.18 3.55 -2.39
CA ALA A 80 -43.47 3.53 -1.12
C ALA A 80 -41.99 3.14 -1.31
N ALA A 81 -41.72 2.12 -2.12
CA ALA A 81 -40.38 1.65 -2.42
C ALA A 81 -39.52 2.70 -3.13
N CYS A 82 -40.09 3.31 -4.18
CA CYS A 82 -39.38 4.15 -5.14
C CYS A 82 -39.60 5.65 -4.92
N GLY A 83 -40.59 6.03 -4.10
CA GLY A 83 -40.79 7.39 -3.60
C GLY A 83 -41.95 8.15 -4.24
N LYS A 84 -42.40 9.17 -3.51
CA LYS A 84 -43.48 10.09 -3.89
C LYS A 84 -42.95 11.52 -3.93
N SER A 85 -43.33 12.29 -4.96
CA SER A 85 -42.79 13.64 -5.20
C SER A 85 -43.85 14.74 -5.30
N GLY A 86 -45.12 14.45 -4.95
CA GLY A 86 -46.22 15.41 -4.85
C GLY A 86 -46.57 15.79 -3.41
N SER A 87 -47.86 15.96 -3.11
CA SER A 87 -48.32 16.19 -1.74
C SER A 87 -47.99 14.97 -0.86
N GLY A 88 -47.36 15.21 0.30
CA GLY A 88 -46.80 14.13 1.12
C GLY A 88 -45.53 13.50 0.52
N ALA A 89 -44.70 14.31 -0.15
CA ALA A 89 -43.45 13.87 -0.74
C ALA A 89 -42.58 13.13 0.29
N ALA A 90 -42.10 11.96 -0.12
CA ALA A 90 -41.29 11.09 0.69
C ALA A 90 -40.29 10.37 -0.21
N LYS A 91 -39.02 10.35 0.22
CA LYS A 91 -37.99 9.50 -0.35
C LYS A 91 -38.51 8.06 -0.43
N GLY A 92 -38.19 7.36 -1.52
CA GLY A 92 -38.47 5.94 -1.61
C GLY A 92 -37.72 5.13 -0.55
N GLU A 93 -38.40 4.20 0.11
CA GLU A 93 -37.82 3.40 1.20
C GLU A 93 -36.59 2.60 0.76
N ILE A 94 -36.51 2.18 -0.51
CA ILE A 94 -35.34 1.50 -1.08
C ILE A 94 -34.51 2.39 -2.02
N ALA A 95 -34.92 3.65 -2.20
CA ALA A 95 -34.27 4.59 -3.11
C ALA A 95 -32.82 4.84 -2.67
N GLY A 96 -31.89 4.54 -3.58
CA GLY A 96 -30.46 4.74 -3.37
C GLY A 96 -29.79 3.68 -2.50
N GLU A 97 -30.49 2.64 -2.05
CA GLU A 97 -29.87 1.53 -1.29
C GLU A 97 -28.80 0.81 -2.12
N SER A 98 -29.12 0.49 -3.37
CA SER A 98 -28.24 -0.16 -4.34
C SER A 98 -28.64 0.20 -5.77
N ILE A 99 -27.73 0.01 -6.72
CA ILE A 99 -28.04 0.12 -8.15
C ILE A 99 -29.15 -0.86 -8.52
N ALA A 100 -29.13 -2.08 -7.97
CA ALA A 100 -30.19 -3.07 -8.20
C ALA A 100 -31.59 -2.55 -7.80
N ALA A 101 -31.72 -1.95 -6.61
CA ALA A 101 -32.98 -1.39 -6.13
C ALA A 101 -33.49 -0.27 -7.05
N ASP A 102 -32.62 0.67 -7.41
CA ASP A 102 -32.97 1.79 -8.30
C ASP A 102 -33.35 1.30 -9.71
N PHE A 103 -32.65 0.29 -10.24
CA PHE A 103 -33.00 -0.33 -11.52
C PHE A 103 -34.38 -1.01 -11.48
N LEU A 104 -34.78 -1.65 -10.38
CA LEU A 104 -36.13 -2.19 -10.26
C LEU A 104 -37.19 -1.07 -10.21
N CYS A 105 -36.90 0.02 -9.53
CA CYS A 105 -37.77 1.19 -9.50
C CYS A 105 -37.99 1.82 -10.89
N ILE A 106 -36.94 1.90 -11.70
CA ILE A 106 -37.02 2.50 -13.05
C ILE A 106 -37.52 1.48 -14.07
N CYS A 107 -36.89 0.30 -14.12
CA CYS A 107 -37.06 -0.67 -15.20
C CYS A 107 -38.03 -1.80 -14.87
N GLY A 108 -38.12 -2.20 -13.60
CA GLY A 108 -38.88 -3.37 -13.18
C GLY A 108 -40.36 -3.29 -13.53
N LYS A 109 -40.98 -4.45 -13.76
CA LYS A 109 -42.41 -4.60 -14.05
C LYS A 109 -43.16 -5.24 -12.88
N ASP A 110 -44.39 -4.82 -12.67
CA ASP A 110 -45.33 -5.33 -11.69
C ASP A 110 -46.73 -5.41 -12.32
N THR A 111 -47.76 -5.66 -11.52
CA THR A 111 -49.15 -5.79 -11.99
C THR A 111 -49.70 -4.51 -12.60
N ASP A 112 -49.29 -3.34 -12.09
CA ASP A 112 -49.79 -2.04 -12.55
C ASP A 112 -48.97 -1.52 -13.74
N LYS A 113 -47.67 -1.84 -13.76
CA LYS A 113 -46.73 -1.57 -14.84
C LYS A 113 -46.17 -2.88 -15.39
N ASN A 114 -46.88 -3.46 -16.36
CA ASN A 114 -46.53 -4.74 -16.95
C ASN A 114 -45.65 -4.65 -18.22
N GLN A 115 -45.27 -3.44 -18.68
CA GLN A 115 -44.43 -3.30 -19.86
C GLN A 115 -43.02 -3.84 -19.61
N ALA A 116 -42.62 -4.83 -20.40
CA ALA A 116 -41.36 -5.53 -20.22
C ALA A 116 -40.12 -4.73 -20.67
N ALA A 117 -40.27 -3.77 -21.60
CA ALA A 117 -39.16 -3.11 -22.28
C ALA A 117 -38.97 -1.62 -21.90
N VAL A 118 -39.18 -1.26 -20.62
CA VAL A 118 -39.14 0.14 -20.18
C VAL A 118 -37.75 0.77 -20.27
N CYS A 119 -36.69 -0.01 -20.04
CA CYS A 119 -35.32 0.47 -20.12
C CYS A 119 -34.67 0.23 -21.50
N GLY A 120 -35.50 0.21 -22.55
CA GLY A 120 -35.05 0.16 -23.94
C GLY A 120 -34.86 -1.26 -24.45
N THR A 121 -33.62 -1.65 -24.74
CA THR A 121 -33.27 -2.90 -25.43
C THR A 121 -33.44 -4.16 -24.57
N VAL A 122 -33.76 -4.00 -23.29
CA VAL A 122 -33.97 -5.09 -22.35
C VAL A 122 -35.46 -5.33 -22.19
N SER A 123 -35.92 -6.51 -22.61
CA SER A 123 -37.29 -6.97 -22.36
C SER A 123 -37.29 -7.98 -21.22
N LEU A 124 -37.97 -7.65 -20.13
CA LEU A 124 -38.06 -8.50 -18.94
C LEU A 124 -39.01 -9.69 -19.16
N SER A 125 -38.50 -10.91 -18.98
CA SER A 125 -39.27 -12.16 -19.11
C SER A 125 -39.71 -12.72 -17.76
N ALA A 126 -39.00 -12.39 -16.68
CA ALA A 126 -39.34 -12.82 -15.34
C ALA A 126 -40.73 -12.33 -14.89
N ASN A 127 -41.30 -13.02 -13.91
CA ASN A 127 -42.62 -12.69 -13.34
C ASN A 127 -42.67 -11.28 -12.74
N GLU A 128 -43.87 -10.71 -12.66
CA GLU A 128 -44.15 -9.39 -12.08
C GLU A 128 -43.72 -9.29 -10.62
N ILE A 129 -43.20 -8.13 -10.22
CA ILE A 129 -42.82 -7.86 -8.84
C ILE A 129 -44.08 -7.70 -7.99
N THR A 130 -44.10 -8.39 -6.85
CA THR A 130 -45.07 -8.12 -5.79
C THR A 130 -44.37 -7.29 -4.71
N TRP A 131 -44.61 -5.98 -4.66
CA TRP A 131 -43.84 -5.07 -3.81
C TRP A 131 -43.95 -5.39 -2.31
N SER A 132 -45.13 -5.81 -1.84
CA SER A 132 -45.39 -6.11 -0.42
C SER A 132 -44.48 -7.19 0.18
N ASN A 133 -43.94 -8.08 -0.63
CA ASN A 133 -43.00 -9.13 -0.21
C ASN A 133 -41.72 -9.17 -1.08
N VAL A 134 -41.58 -8.20 -1.98
CA VAL A 134 -40.48 -8.07 -2.94
C VAL A 134 -40.26 -9.33 -3.79
N ALA A 135 -41.31 -10.13 -4.03
CA ALA A 135 -41.22 -11.34 -4.84
C ALA A 135 -40.82 -11.00 -6.28
N ASN A 136 -40.11 -11.93 -6.94
CA ASN A 136 -39.64 -11.84 -8.33
C ASN A 136 -38.64 -10.71 -8.63
N ALA A 137 -38.37 -9.80 -7.69
CA ALA A 137 -37.40 -8.73 -7.82
C ALA A 137 -35.99 -9.23 -8.17
N ALA A 138 -35.53 -10.31 -7.53
CA ALA A 138 -34.22 -10.90 -7.80
C ALA A 138 -34.09 -11.44 -9.24
N ALA A 139 -35.17 -12.03 -9.77
CA ALA A 139 -35.21 -12.56 -11.13
C ALA A 139 -35.17 -11.42 -12.18
N GLN A 140 -35.96 -10.36 -11.98
CA GLN A 140 -35.89 -9.19 -12.86
C GLN A 140 -34.55 -8.46 -12.76
N TRP A 141 -33.98 -8.35 -11.56
CA TRP A 141 -32.62 -7.80 -11.39
C TRP A 141 -31.59 -8.60 -12.16
N LYS A 142 -31.67 -9.94 -12.14
CA LYS A 142 -30.77 -10.79 -12.92
C LYS A 142 -30.80 -10.44 -14.41
N GLU A 143 -31.99 -10.30 -14.99
CA GLU A 143 -32.15 -9.96 -16.42
C GLU A 143 -31.57 -8.57 -16.74
N LEU A 144 -31.85 -7.57 -15.90
CA LEU A 144 -31.30 -6.22 -16.04
C LEU A 144 -29.76 -6.22 -15.94
N HIS A 145 -29.22 -6.90 -14.93
CA HIS A 145 -27.79 -7.00 -14.72
C HIS A 145 -27.07 -7.72 -15.88
N ASP A 146 -27.65 -8.83 -16.38
CA ASP A 146 -27.09 -9.56 -17.51
C ASP A 146 -27.16 -8.75 -18.81
N ALA A 147 -28.15 -7.87 -18.96
CA ALA A 147 -28.15 -6.89 -20.04
C ALA A 147 -27.06 -5.82 -19.86
N CYS A 148 -26.88 -5.26 -18.66
CA CYS A 148 -25.81 -4.29 -18.37
C CYS A 148 -24.41 -4.83 -18.73
N LYS A 149 -24.16 -6.13 -18.49
CA LYS A 149 -22.90 -6.79 -18.89
C LYS A 149 -22.64 -6.70 -20.40
N LYS A 150 -23.68 -6.80 -21.24
CA LYS A 150 -23.55 -6.71 -22.70
C LYS A 150 -23.18 -5.31 -23.16
N HIS A 151 -23.53 -4.29 -22.39
CA HIS A 151 -23.21 -2.89 -22.65
C HIS A 151 -21.85 -2.46 -22.06
N SER A 152 -21.29 -3.25 -21.14
CA SER A 152 -19.97 -3.01 -20.58
C SER A 152 -18.88 -3.43 -21.57
N LYS A 153 -18.13 -2.47 -22.10
CA LYS A 153 -16.83 -2.76 -22.71
C LYS A 153 -15.86 -3.04 -21.57
N LEU A 154 -15.27 -4.23 -21.54
CA LEU A 154 -14.21 -4.59 -20.57
C LEU A 154 -13.10 -3.53 -20.60
N ARG A 155 -13.09 -2.66 -19.59
CA ARG A 155 -12.02 -1.72 -19.30
C ARG A 155 -11.71 -1.80 -17.82
N VAL A 156 -10.43 -1.71 -17.48
CA VAL A 156 -10.01 -1.51 -16.09
C VAL A 156 -10.65 -0.22 -15.62
N THR A 157 -11.52 -0.30 -14.61
CA THR A 157 -12.15 0.87 -14.02
C THR A 157 -11.13 1.63 -13.17
N THR A 158 -11.09 2.96 -13.31
CA THR A 158 -10.24 3.84 -12.50
C THR A 158 -11.06 4.56 -11.42
N SER A 159 -10.39 5.16 -10.42
CA SER A 159 -11.06 6.03 -9.44
C SER A 159 -11.78 7.20 -10.11
N ALA A 160 -11.17 7.77 -11.16
CA ALA A 160 -11.76 8.84 -11.97
C ALA A 160 -13.04 8.39 -12.70
N ASP A 161 -13.06 7.17 -13.26
CA ASP A 161 -14.26 6.62 -13.90
C ASP A 161 -15.42 6.50 -12.91
N LEU A 162 -15.16 6.04 -11.67
CA LEU A 162 -16.19 5.93 -10.63
C LEU A 162 -16.75 7.29 -10.25
N ARG A 163 -15.88 8.29 -10.03
CA ARG A 163 -16.32 9.66 -9.70
C ARG A 163 -17.09 10.29 -10.85
N ALA A 164 -16.67 10.09 -12.09
CA ALA A 164 -17.37 10.57 -13.27
C ALA A 164 -18.77 9.93 -13.40
N ALA A 165 -18.89 8.62 -13.18
CA ALA A 165 -20.17 7.93 -13.20
C ALA A 165 -21.13 8.44 -12.12
N VAL A 166 -20.64 8.59 -10.88
CA VAL A 166 -21.43 9.15 -9.77
C VAL A 166 -21.89 10.57 -10.10
N ASN A 167 -20.99 11.43 -10.57
CA ASN A 167 -21.32 12.81 -10.93
C ASN A 167 -22.38 12.88 -12.03
N ALA A 168 -22.28 12.03 -13.06
CA ALA A 168 -23.27 11.96 -14.12
C ALA A 168 -24.67 11.57 -13.59
N VAL A 169 -24.75 10.61 -12.66
CA VAL A 169 -26.03 10.22 -12.06
C VAL A 169 -26.59 11.31 -11.15
N LEU A 170 -25.75 11.94 -10.32
CA LEU A 170 -26.18 13.04 -9.46
C LEU A 170 -26.69 14.23 -10.29
N GLN A 171 -26.02 14.58 -11.38
CA GLN A 171 -26.48 15.61 -12.31
C GLN A 171 -27.79 15.23 -13.00
N ALA A 172 -27.94 13.97 -13.44
CA ALA A 172 -29.19 13.50 -14.03
C ALA A 172 -30.34 13.60 -13.02
N ALA A 173 -30.11 13.18 -11.77
CA ALA A 173 -31.11 13.28 -10.71
C ALA A 173 -31.46 14.74 -10.36
N ALA A 174 -30.46 15.63 -10.32
CA ALA A 174 -30.63 17.04 -10.02
C ALA A 174 -31.29 17.83 -11.16
N SER A 175 -31.08 17.41 -12.42
CA SER A 175 -31.65 18.06 -13.60
C SER A 175 -33.19 18.06 -13.61
N GLY A 176 -33.78 17.15 -12.84
CA GLY A 176 -35.22 17.07 -12.59
C GLY A 176 -36.01 16.40 -13.71
N SER A 177 -37.20 15.92 -13.34
CA SER A 177 -38.15 15.21 -14.21
C SER A 177 -39.56 15.84 -14.14
N GLY A 178 -40.46 15.37 -15.00
CA GLY A 178 -41.82 15.92 -15.14
C GLY A 178 -41.89 17.28 -15.85
N THR A 179 -43.06 17.90 -15.83
CA THR A 179 -43.36 19.20 -16.44
C THR A 179 -42.39 20.25 -15.90
N ASN A 180 -41.72 20.95 -16.83
CA ASN A 180 -40.70 21.96 -16.52
C ASN A 180 -39.53 21.44 -15.66
N LYS A 181 -39.32 20.11 -15.60
CA LYS A 181 -38.28 19.47 -14.77
C LYS A 181 -38.38 19.81 -13.27
N ALA A 182 -39.59 20.04 -12.77
CA ALA A 182 -39.82 20.49 -11.40
C ALA A 182 -39.48 19.44 -10.33
N LYS A 183 -39.38 18.15 -10.70
CA LYS A 183 -39.08 17.06 -9.74
C LYS A 183 -37.60 16.75 -9.72
N THR A 184 -36.84 17.51 -8.93
CA THR A 184 -35.40 17.30 -8.69
C THR A 184 -35.15 16.13 -7.74
N TYR A 185 -33.90 15.68 -7.66
CA TYR A 185 -33.49 14.47 -6.91
C TYR A 185 -34.26 13.22 -7.33
N MET A 186 -34.53 13.10 -8.63
CA MET A 186 -35.27 12.00 -9.23
C MET A 186 -34.53 11.48 -10.46
N LEU A 187 -34.30 10.17 -10.52
CA LEU A 187 -33.75 9.51 -11.69
C LEU A 187 -34.84 8.73 -12.43
N GLY A 188 -34.84 8.77 -13.76
CA GLY A 188 -35.87 8.16 -14.60
C GLY A 188 -36.92 9.16 -15.07
N ALA A 189 -38.05 8.64 -15.54
CA ALA A 189 -39.08 9.43 -16.21
C ALA A 189 -40.32 9.61 -15.34
N ALA A 190 -40.63 10.87 -15.00
CA ALA A 190 -41.94 11.28 -14.50
C ALA A 190 -42.76 11.90 -15.65
N ILE A 191 -44.01 11.49 -15.76
CA ILE A 191 -44.98 11.96 -16.75
C ILE A 191 -45.81 13.10 -16.16
N GLY A 192 -46.18 14.07 -17.00
CA GLY A 192 -46.86 15.30 -16.59
C GLY A 192 -46.19 15.94 -15.38
N THR A 193 -46.94 16.34 -14.35
CA THR A 193 -46.34 17.06 -13.21
C THR A 193 -45.43 16.20 -12.33
N GLY A 194 -45.51 14.86 -12.43
CA GLY A 194 -44.79 13.95 -11.54
C GLY A 194 -45.28 13.96 -10.09
N ASN A 195 -46.50 14.43 -9.81
CA ASN A 195 -47.03 14.50 -8.44
C ASN A 195 -47.42 13.14 -7.84
N SER A 196 -47.72 12.13 -8.66
CA SER A 196 -47.96 10.77 -8.14
C SER A 196 -46.64 10.08 -7.74
N GLY A 197 -45.51 10.58 -8.25
CA GLY A 197 -44.19 10.06 -7.96
C GLY A 197 -43.84 8.82 -8.77
N CYS A 198 -43.03 7.95 -8.18
CA CYS A 198 -42.47 6.79 -8.84
C CYS A 198 -43.34 5.55 -8.64
N ASP A 199 -44.57 5.65 -9.13
CA ASP A 199 -45.59 4.60 -9.07
C ASP A 199 -45.53 3.62 -10.25
N GLY A 200 -44.67 3.87 -11.25
CA GLY A 200 -44.54 3.06 -12.46
C GLY A 200 -45.63 3.28 -13.50
N ILE A 201 -46.63 4.12 -13.23
CA ILE A 201 -47.83 4.26 -14.06
C ILE A 201 -47.62 5.32 -15.13
N ALA A 202 -47.86 4.97 -16.40
CA ALA A 202 -47.76 5.88 -17.55
C ALA A 202 -48.94 6.90 -17.66
N GLY A 203 -49.63 7.18 -16.56
CA GLY A 203 -50.74 8.13 -16.49
C GLY A 203 -50.28 9.58 -16.39
N ASN A 204 -51.21 10.49 -16.08
CA ASN A 204 -50.93 11.94 -16.19
C ASN A 204 -49.86 12.49 -15.23
N ASN A 205 -49.51 11.82 -14.13
CA ASN A 205 -48.62 12.39 -13.09
C ASN A 205 -47.68 11.38 -12.41
N GLY A 206 -47.61 10.13 -12.89
CA GLY A 206 -46.80 9.05 -12.35
C GLY A 206 -45.52 8.83 -13.15
N GLY A 207 -44.79 7.74 -12.89
CA GLY A 207 -43.54 7.52 -13.61
C GLY A 207 -42.71 6.31 -13.25
N CYS A 208 -41.90 5.90 -14.23
CA CYS A 208 -40.83 4.93 -14.08
C CYS A 208 -39.57 5.66 -13.62
N CYS A 209 -39.48 5.87 -12.31
CA CYS A 209 -38.43 6.66 -11.70
C CYS A 209 -38.03 6.11 -10.33
N VAL A 210 -37.05 6.77 -9.71
CA VAL A 210 -36.74 6.68 -8.29
C VAL A 210 -36.55 8.10 -7.74
N TYR A 211 -37.20 8.40 -6.63
CA TYR A 211 -37.12 9.69 -5.94
C TYR A 211 -36.33 9.55 -4.64
N TYR A 212 -35.21 10.25 -4.58
CA TYR A 212 -34.26 10.15 -3.47
C TYR A 212 -34.61 11.06 -2.29
N GLY A 213 -35.64 11.90 -2.42
CA GLY A 213 -35.89 13.00 -1.50
C GLY A 213 -34.86 14.11 -1.64
N GLU A 214 -35.11 15.24 -0.99
CA GLU A 214 -34.12 16.30 -0.90
C GLU A 214 -32.92 15.84 -0.07
N GLN A 215 -31.72 16.20 -0.51
CA GLN A 215 -30.52 15.94 0.28
C GLN A 215 -30.57 16.77 1.58
N LYS A 216 -30.38 16.11 2.71
CA LYS A 216 -30.32 16.73 4.03
C LYS A 216 -28.93 16.49 4.65
N GLY A 217 -28.23 17.57 4.97
CA GLY A 217 -26.87 17.51 5.52
C GLY A 217 -25.84 17.03 4.50
N ASP A 218 -24.71 16.53 5.01
CA ASP A 218 -23.52 16.25 4.21
C ASP A 218 -23.53 14.87 3.55
N GLN A 219 -24.41 13.96 3.99
CA GLN A 219 -24.51 12.62 3.40
C GLN A 219 -25.35 12.64 2.13
N LEU A 220 -24.81 12.04 1.05
CA LEU A 220 -25.57 11.84 -0.18
C LEU A 220 -26.84 11.03 0.09
N ALA A 221 -27.97 11.50 -0.45
CA ALA A 221 -29.25 10.78 -0.36
C ALA A 221 -29.22 9.40 -1.05
N ILE A 222 -28.26 9.22 -1.97
CA ILE A 222 -28.00 8.01 -2.76
C ILE A 222 -26.83 7.23 -2.14
N ASN A 223 -27.13 6.25 -1.28
CA ASN A 223 -26.10 5.51 -0.53
C ASN A 223 -25.13 4.73 -1.43
N TRP A 224 -25.61 4.12 -2.52
CA TRP A 224 -24.72 3.41 -3.43
C TRP A 224 -23.73 4.33 -4.15
N ALA A 225 -24.11 5.60 -4.38
CA ALA A 225 -23.21 6.59 -4.96
C ALA A 225 -22.08 6.94 -3.98
N GLN A 226 -22.39 7.11 -2.69
CA GLN A 226 -21.37 7.29 -1.66
C GLN A 226 -20.41 6.10 -1.61
N LYS A 227 -20.92 4.85 -1.66
CA LYS A 227 -20.08 3.65 -1.70
C LYS A 227 -19.14 3.62 -2.91
N MET A 228 -19.57 4.11 -4.07
CA MET A 228 -18.71 4.23 -5.25
C MET A 228 -17.62 5.28 -5.07
N LEU A 229 -17.91 6.40 -4.39
CA LEU A 229 -16.89 7.40 -4.04
C LEU A 229 -15.88 6.85 -3.04
N ASP A 230 -16.34 6.18 -1.98
CA ASP A 230 -15.48 5.53 -0.99
C ASP A 230 -14.60 4.44 -1.65
N ALA A 231 -15.15 3.73 -2.65
CA ALA A 231 -14.39 2.76 -3.44
C ALA A 231 -13.30 3.44 -4.26
N ALA A 232 -13.59 4.58 -4.88
CA ALA A 232 -12.60 5.37 -5.63
C ALA A 232 -11.44 5.81 -4.72
N ASP A 233 -11.73 6.29 -3.51
CA ASP A 233 -10.72 6.66 -2.52
C ASP A 233 -9.90 5.43 -2.07
N SER A 234 -10.57 4.29 -1.89
CA SER A 234 -9.89 3.04 -1.55
C SER A 234 -8.99 2.53 -2.68
N MET A 235 -9.34 2.77 -3.96
CA MET A 235 -8.49 2.41 -5.10
C MET A 235 -7.23 3.26 -5.14
N GLU A 236 -7.32 4.55 -4.82
CA GLU A 236 -6.16 5.45 -4.76
C GLU A 236 -5.22 5.07 -3.63
N LYS A 237 -5.77 4.73 -2.45
CA LYS A 237 -4.98 4.19 -1.34
C LYS A 237 -4.27 2.89 -1.71
N ALA A 238 -4.94 1.99 -2.43
CA ALA A 238 -4.35 0.74 -2.90
C ALA A 238 -3.24 1.01 -3.93
N GLN A 239 -3.42 1.97 -4.83
CA GLN A 239 -2.41 2.36 -5.81
C GLN A 239 -1.18 2.97 -5.14
N GLU A 240 -1.35 3.82 -4.12
CA GLU A 240 -0.23 4.38 -3.36
C GLU A 240 0.52 3.29 -2.57
N ALA A 241 -0.22 2.36 -1.95
CA ALA A 241 0.38 1.20 -1.30
C ALA A 241 1.19 0.35 -2.29
N ALA A 242 0.69 0.13 -3.51
CA ALA A 242 1.41 -0.59 -4.56
C ALA A 242 2.72 0.13 -4.97
N LYS A 243 2.70 1.46 -5.12
CA LYS A 243 3.91 2.26 -5.38
C LYS A 243 4.91 2.17 -4.24
N LYS A 244 4.44 2.22 -2.99
CA LYS A 244 5.30 2.07 -1.81
C LYS A 244 5.89 0.66 -1.72
N ALA A 245 5.09 -0.38 -1.97
CA ALA A 245 5.55 -1.76 -2.04
C ALA A 245 6.65 -1.94 -3.10
N PHE A 246 6.48 -1.35 -4.29
CA PHE A 246 7.50 -1.38 -5.34
C PHE A 246 8.82 -0.76 -4.87
N ARG A 247 8.78 0.44 -4.27
CA ARG A 247 9.97 1.11 -3.72
C ARG A 247 10.67 0.29 -2.62
N LEU A 248 9.88 -0.33 -1.74
CA LEU A 248 10.41 -1.20 -0.68
C LEU A 248 11.12 -2.43 -1.27
N ALA A 249 10.55 -3.04 -2.32
CA ALA A 249 11.17 -4.15 -3.02
C ALA A 249 12.51 -3.75 -3.68
N GLU A 250 12.56 -2.58 -4.33
CA GLU A 250 13.82 -2.04 -4.89
C GLU A 250 14.88 -1.80 -3.82
N ASN A 251 14.48 -1.26 -2.65
CA ASN A 251 15.40 -1.05 -1.53
C ASN A 251 15.96 -2.36 -0.98
N ILE A 252 15.11 -3.38 -0.81
CA ILE A 252 15.55 -4.73 -0.40
C ILE A 252 16.54 -5.31 -1.42
N GLN A 253 16.29 -5.16 -2.72
CA GLN A 253 17.24 -5.62 -3.75
C GLN A 253 18.59 -4.89 -3.69
N LYS A 254 18.59 -3.58 -3.43
CA LYS A 254 19.82 -2.80 -3.26
C LYS A 254 20.60 -3.26 -2.03
N LEU A 255 19.94 -3.44 -0.89
CA LEU A 255 20.57 -3.96 0.33
C LEU A 255 21.16 -5.35 0.12
N ASN A 256 20.44 -6.25 -0.56
CA ASN A 256 20.95 -7.59 -0.85
C ASN A 256 22.23 -7.56 -1.73
N LYS A 257 22.29 -6.65 -2.71
CA LYS A 257 23.52 -6.42 -3.49
C LYS A 257 24.65 -5.89 -2.61
N THR A 258 24.38 -4.92 -1.74
CA THR A 258 25.37 -4.38 -0.80
C THR A 258 25.91 -5.46 0.14
N MET A 259 25.03 -6.29 0.72
CA MET A 259 25.43 -7.44 1.54
C MET A 259 26.33 -8.42 0.78
N SER A 260 25.99 -8.72 -0.49
CA SER A 260 26.80 -9.58 -1.34
C SER A 260 28.20 -8.99 -1.58
N THR A 261 28.28 -7.69 -1.85
CA THR A 261 29.56 -6.98 -2.03
C THR A 261 30.38 -6.98 -0.73
N ILE A 262 29.77 -6.73 0.43
CA ILE A 262 30.47 -6.80 1.73
C ILE A 262 31.02 -8.21 1.96
N ALA A 263 30.23 -9.24 1.67
CA ALA A 263 30.65 -10.64 1.81
C ALA A 263 31.81 -10.99 0.85
N LEU A 264 31.76 -10.52 -0.39
CA LEU A 264 32.84 -10.67 -1.38
C LEU A 264 34.12 -9.95 -0.94
N MET A 265 34.02 -8.70 -0.47
CA MET A 265 35.17 -7.92 0.03
C MET A 265 35.80 -8.56 1.26
N ALA A 266 34.97 -9.05 2.19
CA ALA A 266 35.45 -9.76 3.38
C ALA A 266 36.11 -11.11 3.04
N ALA A 267 35.61 -11.82 2.01
CA ALA A 267 36.22 -13.06 1.53
C ALA A 267 37.52 -12.83 0.73
N ALA A 268 37.66 -11.69 0.06
CA ALA A 268 38.84 -11.29 -0.70
C ALA A 268 39.91 -10.56 0.14
N ALA A 269 39.61 -10.23 1.40
CA ALA A 269 40.56 -9.58 2.29
C ALA A 269 41.81 -10.48 2.45
N PRO A 270 43.01 -9.99 2.11
CA PRO A 270 44.22 -10.79 2.26
C PRO A 270 44.39 -11.16 3.73
N LYS A 271 44.72 -12.43 3.98
CA LYS A 271 45.26 -12.85 5.27
C LYS A 271 46.52 -12.01 5.52
N GLN A 272 46.42 -11.00 6.37
CA GLN A 272 47.56 -10.70 7.24
C GLN A 272 47.59 -11.82 8.29
N ALA A 273 47.91 -13.02 7.82
CA ALA A 273 48.40 -14.07 8.69
C ALA A 273 49.79 -13.61 9.10
N ALA A 274 49.94 -13.45 10.40
CA ALA A 274 51.19 -13.61 11.13
C ALA A 274 52.11 -14.63 10.44
N ASN A 275 53.03 -14.11 9.65
CA ASN A 275 54.33 -14.69 9.35
C ASN A 275 55.23 -13.56 8.85
N VAL A 276 55.55 -12.67 9.79
CA VAL A 276 56.88 -12.07 9.82
C VAL A 276 57.45 -12.43 11.18
N ALA A 277 57.92 -13.68 11.30
CA ALA A 277 59.10 -13.89 12.11
C ALA A 277 60.23 -13.13 11.39
N GLY A 278 60.61 -11.97 11.92
CA GLY A 278 61.71 -11.14 11.40
C GLY A 278 61.30 -9.77 10.86
N GLY A 279 60.79 -8.90 11.73
CA GLY A 279 60.58 -7.49 11.43
C GLY A 279 60.54 -6.73 12.74
N THR A 280 61.69 -6.23 13.18
CA THR A 280 61.87 -5.49 14.43
C THR A 280 60.88 -4.33 14.51
N ALA A 281 60.16 -4.25 15.63
CA ALA A 281 59.24 -3.16 15.91
C ALA A 281 60.01 -1.84 15.95
N LEU A 282 59.42 -0.78 15.40
CA LEU A 282 60.01 0.55 15.42
C LEU A 282 60.07 1.08 16.87
N PRO A 283 61.22 1.60 17.32
CA PRO A 283 61.46 2.01 18.69
C PRO A 283 60.52 3.11 19.16
N GLN A 284 60.20 3.11 20.45
CA GLN A 284 59.26 4.05 21.07
C GLN A 284 59.94 5.14 21.90
N ASN A 285 61.23 4.98 22.21
CA ASN A 285 62.00 5.87 23.10
C ASN A 285 63.32 6.30 22.43
N ALA A 286 63.90 7.41 22.88
CA ALA A 286 65.11 8.02 22.31
C ALA A 286 66.33 7.07 22.31
N ASP A 287 66.52 6.30 23.38
CA ASP A 287 67.65 5.35 23.55
C ASP A 287 67.67 4.18 22.56
N GLN A 288 66.60 4.01 21.78
CA GLN A 288 66.47 2.93 20.80
C GLN A 288 66.59 3.43 19.36
N CYS A 289 66.86 4.73 19.16
CA CYS A 289 67.03 5.30 17.82
C CYS A 289 68.25 4.69 17.09
N GLU A 290 69.32 4.33 17.82
CA GLU A 290 70.52 3.70 17.25
C GLU A 290 70.26 2.34 16.58
N GLU A 291 69.18 1.64 16.93
CA GLU A 291 68.83 0.35 16.33
C GLU A 291 68.27 0.51 14.90
N LEU A 292 67.91 1.74 14.51
CA LEU A 292 67.41 2.06 13.17
C LEU A 292 68.55 2.35 12.21
N THR A 293 68.75 1.42 11.29
CA THR A 293 69.78 1.53 10.24
C THR A 293 69.27 2.11 8.93
N LYS A 294 67.97 2.38 8.79
CA LYS A 294 67.38 2.94 7.56
C LYS A 294 66.93 4.39 7.73
N SER A 295 67.30 5.26 6.79
CA SER A 295 67.00 6.69 6.89
C SER A 295 65.49 6.99 6.92
N ALA A 296 64.71 6.27 6.11
CA ALA A 296 63.26 6.47 6.03
C ALA A 296 62.52 6.07 7.30
N GLU A 297 63.00 5.05 8.02
CA GLU A 297 62.42 4.59 9.29
C GLU A 297 62.80 5.56 10.42
N CYS A 298 64.04 6.04 10.45
CA CYS A 298 64.50 7.06 11.39
C CYS A 298 63.73 8.38 11.24
N ARG A 299 63.54 8.87 10.00
CA ARG A 299 62.85 10.14 9.73
C ARG A 299 61.37 10.13 10.11
N LYS A 300 60.71 8.96 10.06
CA LYS A 300 59.31 8.79 10.55
C LYS A 300 59.18 8.98 12.06
N LYS A 301 60.29 8.91 12.80
CA LYS A 301 60.34 9.10 14.25
C LYS A 301 60.80 10.51 14.65
N SER A 302 60.85 11.45 13.71
CA SER A 302 60.99 12.87 14.03
C SER A 302 59.78 13.35 14.85
N PRO A 303 59.98 14.13 15.93
CA PRO A 303 61.23 14.79 16.33
C PRO A 303 62.13 13.97 17.28
N ILE A 304 61.74 12.77 17.70
CA ILE A 304 62.41 11.95 18.73
C ILE A 304 63.77 11.43 18.26
N CYS A 305 63.85 10.95 17.01
CA CYS A 305 65.10 10.50 16.39
C CYS A 305 65.52 11.42 15.25
N LYS A 306 66.83 11.63 15.10
CA LYS A 306 67.44 12.41 14.02
C LYS A 306 68.44 11.57 13.23
N TRP A 307 68.30 11.58 11.91
CA TRP A 307 69.26 10.98 10.98
C TRP A 307 70.45 11.93 10.75
N GLN A 308 71.67 11.45 10.94
CA GLN A 308 72.92 12.20 10.76
C GLN A 308 73.76 11.75 9.56
N GLY A 309 73.24 10.81 8.75
CA GLY A 309 73.92 10.36 7.54
C GLY A 309 73.93 11.45 6.48
N THR A 310 75.05 11.59 5.77
CA THR A 310 75.20 12.57 4.68
C THR A 310 74.41 12.18 3.43
N ASP A 311 73.97 10.92 3.33
CA ASP A 311 73.08 10.39 2.30
C ASP A 311 72.00 9.45 2.88
N ASP A 312 71.07 8.99 2.03
CA ASP A 312 69.97 8.07 2.40
C ASP A 312 70.38 6.59 2.32
N LYS A 313 71.67 6.28 2.42
CA LYS A 313 72.14 4.90 2.46
C LYS A 313 71.92 4.29 3.85
N ASP A 314 71.66 3.00 3.87
CA ASP A 314 71.47 2.26 5.12
C ASP A 314 72.78 2.22 5.92
N GLY A 315 72.71 2.52 7.21
CA GLY A 315 73.84 2.60 8.14
C GLY A 315 73.43 3.10 9.54
N PRO A 316 74.28 2.98 10.56
CA PRO A 316 73.97 3.34 11.95
C PRO A 316 74.06 4.85 12.17
N HIS A 317 73.27 5.62 11.43
CA HIS A 317 73.29 7.08 11.43
C HIS A 317 72.07 7.71 12.11
N CYS A 318 71.14 6.90 12.62
CA CYS A 318 70.01 7.39 13.41
C CYS A 318 70.43 7.55 14.88
N LYS A 319 70.20 8.73 15.44
CA LYS A 319 70.54 9.08 16.82
C LYS A 319 69.35 9.72 17.53
N SER A 320 69.30 9.63 18.86
CA SER A 320 68.36 10.42 19.66
C SER A 320 68.54 11.91 19.38
N ASN A 321 67.44 12.65 19.42
CA ASN A 321 67.45 14.09 19.22
C ASN A 321 67.35 14.81 20.58
N GLU A 322 68.48 15.16 21.16
CA GLU A 322 68.61 15.79 22.49
C GLU A 322 67.78 17.10 22.63
N THR A 323 67.43 17.76 21.51
CA THR A 323 66.61 18.99 21.53
C THR A 323 65.10 18.74 21.73
N ALA A 324 64.65 17.48 21.71
CA ALA A 324 63.25 17.09 21.90
C ALA A 324 62.97 16.47 23.29
N GLU A 325 64.00 16.20 24.10
CA GLU A 325 63.87 15.59 25.43
C GLU A 325 63.30 16.57 26.48
N GLU A 326 63.39 17.89 26.28
CA GLU A 326 62.84 18.89 27.23
C GLU A 326 61.31 19.00 27.26
N GLN A 327 60.55 18.27 26.42
CA GLN A 327 59.07 18.35 26.40
C GLN A 327 58.32 17.15 27.02
N GLN A 328 59.00 16.12 27.54
CA GLN A 328 58.32 14.97 28.15
C GLN A 328 58.16 15.02 29.68
N ASP A 329 58.80 15.96 30.39
CA ASP A 329 58.83 15.96 31.87
C ASP A 329 57.76 16.80 32.59
N THR A 330 56.69 17.24 31.91
CA THR A 330 55.61 18.00 32.59
C THR A 330 54.22 17.42 32.31
N GLN A 331 53.85 16.33 33.00
CA GLN A 331 52.50 16.07 33.58
C GLN A 331 52.29 14.58 33.90
N ALA A 332 52.92 14.07 34.95
CA ALA A 332 52.42 12.88 35.66
C ALA A 332 52.91 12.80 37.12
N GLY A 333 52.56 13.81 37.92
CA GLY A 333 52.51 13.75 39.39
C GLY A 333 51.62 14.90 39.84
N THR A 334 50.49 14.72 40.53
CA THR A 334 50.20 14.05 41.82
C THR A 334 48.69 13.70 41.84
N GLY A 335 48.17 12.55 42.31
CA GLY A 335 48.08 12.06 43.71
C GLY A 335 47.06 12.90 44.52
N GLY A 336 46.02 12.43 45.22
CA GLY A 336 45.54 11.14 45.69
C GLY A 336 44.41 11.40 46.72
N THR A 337 43.63 10.37 47.09
CA THR A 337 42.42 10.44 47.93
C THR A 337 42.72 10.59 49.43
N LYS A 338 42.28 11.69 50.07
CA LYS A 338 41.56 11.79 51.36
C LYS A 338 41.26 13.25 51.68
#